data_AF-A0A1V6N1T9-F1
#
_entry.id   AF-A0A1V6N1T9-F1
#
_cell.length_a   1.000
_cell.length_b   1.000
_cell.length_c   1.000
_cell.angle_alpha   90.00
_cell.angle_beta   90.00
_cell.angle_gamma   90.00
#
_symmetry.space_group_name_H-M   'P 1'
#
loop_
_entity.id
_entity.type
_entity.pdbx_description
1 polymer ?
#
loop_
_entity_poly.entity_id
_entity_poly.type
_entity_poly.pdbx_seq_one_letter_code
_entity_poly.pdbx_strand_id
1 'polypeptide(L)'
;MNINEKKVIYLRGHHLLCLQGYQGYGYDDNFKKNIETIISILKNEDSNVKVVLTESPDALCEFCPNLKDKICIGESNNTEINENIKSDNKIEYTKNIEDNEDTKVTKSIKNTKDTKNNKDTKDTKSIKNTKDTKNTKNNKDNKYPKNKLMHSINNEKIVNMDSKVLKKAKINKKKEYLFSEAVILVNNSFKYLKDAKEVCGECGWIDKCLWYQSRE
;
A
#
# COMPACT_ATOMS: atom_id res chain seq x y z
N MET A 1 5.65 -32.24 -16.83
CA MET A 1 5.77 -31.01 -16.01
C MET A 1 6.81 -31.27 -14.93
N ASN A 2 7.70 -30.32 -14.63
CA ASN A 2 8.65 -30.48 -13.54
C ASN A 2 7.93 -30.33 -12.19
N ILE A 3 8.08 -31.31 -11.31
CA ILE A 3 7.34 -31.41 -10.03
C ILE A 3 8.00 -30.56 -8.91
N ASN A 4 9.14 -29.89 -9.21
CA ASN A 4 10.02 -29.30 -8.20
C ASN A 4 10.08 -27.75 -8.16
N GLU A 5 9.19 -27.02 -8.86
CA GLU A 5 9.13 -25.56 -8.67
C GLU A 5 8.43 -25.19 -7.35
N LYS A 6 9.25 -24.88 -6.35
CA LYS A 6 8.83 -24.35 -5.05
C LYS A 6 8.05 -23.04 -5.25
N LYS A 7 6.73 -23.10 -5.08
CA LYS A 7 5.84 -21.96 -5.31
C LYS A 7 5.66 -21.13 -4.05
N VAL A 8 6.01 -19.85 -4.11
CA VAL A 8 5.83 -18.90 -2.99
C VAL A 8 4.68 -17.96 -3.29
N ILE A 9 3.73 -17.84 -2.35
CA ILE A 9 2.62 -16.90 -2.39
C ILE A 9 2.87 -15.80 -1.35
N TYR A 10 2.85 -14.54 -1.78
CA TYR A 10 2.85 -13.43 -0.84
C TYR A 10 1.44 -13.23 -0.29
N LEU A 11 1.32 -13.00 1.01
CA LEU A 11 0.05 -12.68 1.70
C LEU A 11 0.22 -11.48 2.63
N ARG A 12 -0.77 -10.60 2.66
CA ARG A 12 -0.85 -9.50 3.65
C ARG A 12 -1.12 -10.06 5.04
N GLY A 13 -0.59 -9.39 6.07
CA GLY A 13 -0.83 -9.74 7.47
C GLY A 13 -2.32 -9.86 7.80
N HIS A 14 -3.13 -8.87 7.43
CA HIS A 14 -4.58 -8.94 7.67
C HIS A 14 -5.28 -9.97 6.77
N HIS A 15 -4.81 -10.18 5.53
CA HIS A 15 -5.38 -11.22 4.65
C HIS A 15 -5.19 -12.64 5.21
N LEU A 16 -4.08 -12.93 5.90
CA LEU A 16 -3.90 -14.19 6.63
C LEU A 16 -5.00 -14.41 7.69
N LEU A 17 -5.54 -13.35 8.29
CA LEU A 17 -6.72 -13.43 9.18
C LEU A 17 -8.01 -13.59 8.37
N CYS A 18 -8.23 -12.76 7.34
CA CYS A 18 -9.43 -12.79 6.51
C CYS A 18 -9.67 -14.15 5.85
N LEU A 19 -8.61 -14.82 5.37
CA LEU A 19 -8.70 -16.16 4.75
C LEU A 19 -9.23 -17.24 5.70
N GLN A 20 -9.03 -17.10 7.01
CA GLN A 20 -9.55 -18.04 8.01
C GLN A 20 -11.05 -17.81 8.29
N GLY A 21 -11.53 -16.57 8.11
CA GLY A 21 -12.93 -16.19 8.28
C GLY A 21 -13.73 -16.11 6.98
N TYR A 22 -13.16 -16.53 5.84
CA TYR A 22 -13.79 -16.38 4.52
C TYR A 22 -15.04 -17.25 4.38
N GLN A 23 -16.11 -16.67 3.82
CA GLN A 23 -17.44 -17.27 3.67
C GLN A 23 -18.03 -17.10 2.26
N GLY A 24 -17.20 -16.86 1.23
CA GLY A 24 -17.69 -16.59 -0.13
C GLY A 24 -18.11 -15.13 -0.39
N TYR A 25 -17.80 -14.22 0.53
CA TYR A 25 -18.03 -12.78 0.35
C TYR A 25 -16.81 -12.06 -0.24
N GLY A 26 -17.04 -11.06 -1.07
CA GLY A 26 -15.98 -10.21 -1.62
C GLY A 26 -16.56 -9.02 -2.39
N TYR A 27 -15.70 -8.14 -2.89
CA TYR A 27 -16.10 -6.92 -3.61
C TYR A 27 -16.85 -7.21 -4.93
N ASP A 28 -16.42 -8.24 -5.65
CA ASP A 28 -16.99 -8.69 -6.93
C ASP A 28 -16.68 -10.18 -7.18
N ASP A 29 -17.21 -10.73 -8.28
CA ASP A 29 -17.05 -12.14 -8.63
C ASP A 29 -15.62 -12.56 -9.00
N ASN A 30 -14.83 -11.66 -9.60
CA ASN A 30 -13.43 -11.95 -9.94
C ASN A 30 -12.57 -12.01 -8.68
N PHE A 31 -12.79 -11.07 -7.76
CA PHE A 31 -12.11 -11.05 -6.46
C PHE A 31 -12.44 -12.29 -5.61
N LYS A 32 -13.72 -12.69 -5.54
CA LYS A 32 -14.13 -13.94 -4.87
C LYS A 32 -13.47 -15.17 -5.49
N LYS A 33 -13.52 -15.31 -6.82
CA LYS A 33 -12.91 -16.43 -7.55
C LYS A 33 -11.39 -16.50 -7.33
N ASN A 34 -10.72 -15.35 -7.22
CA ASN A 34 -9.30 -15.29 -6.88
C ASN A 34 -9.04 -15.81 -5.44
N ILE A 35 -9.81 -15.34 -4.46
CA ILE A 35 -9.70 -15.84 -3.07
C ILE A 35 -9.95 -17.35 -3.00
N GLU A 36 -11.00 -17.86 -3.64
CA GLU A 36 -11.32 -19.28 -3.68
C GLU A 36 -10.19 -20.11 -4.31
N THR A 37 -9.63 -19.61 -5.42
CA THR A 37 -8.46 -20.23 -6.07
C THR A 37 -7.26 -20.27 -5.12
N ILE A 38 -6.94 -19.15 -4.46
CA ILE A 38 -5.82 -19.06 -3.52
C ILE A 38 -6.06 -19.96 -2.29
N ILE A 39 -7.28 -20.01 -1.74
CA ILE A 39 -7.65 -20.92 -0.65
C ILE A 39 -7.46 -22.38 -1.08
N SER A 40 -7.89 -22.76 -2.28
CA SER A 40 -7.74 -24.14 -2.76
C SER A 40 -6.26 -24.55 -2.90
N ILE A 41 -5.39 -23.62 -3.30
CA ILE A 41 -3.95 -23.83 -3.37
C ILE A 41 -3.33 -23.93 -1.97
N LEU A 42 -3.66 -23.00 -1.07
CA LEU A 42 -3.08 -22.93 0.29
C LEU A 42 -3.54 -24.04 1.23
N LYS A 43 -4.71 -24.65 0.98
CA LYS A 43 -5.24 -25.78 1.74
C LYS A 43 -4.91 -27.16 1.15
N ASN A 44 -4.26 -27.21 -0.01
CA ASN A 44 -3.82 -28.47 -0.60
C ASN A 44 -2.50 -28.93 0.07
N GLU A 45 -2.59 -29.99 0.89
CA GLU A 45 -1.47 -30.55 1.64
C GLU A 45 -0.40 -31.20 0.74
N ASP A 46 -0.78 -31.70 -0.44
CA ASP A 46 0.15 -32.22 -1.45
C ASP A 46 0.93 -31.10 -2.17
N SER A 47 0.59 -29.83 -1.93
CA SER A 47 1.26 -28.70 -2.57
C SER A 47 2.52 -28.27 -1.82
N ASN A 48 3.65 -28.16 -2.53
CA ASN A 48 4.88 -27.55 -1.99
C ASN A 48 4.80 -26.01 -1.99
N VAL A 49 3.63 -25.46 -1.61
CA VAL A 49 3.37 -24.02 -1.59
C VAL A 49 3.76 -23.46 -0.23
N LYS A 50 4.52 -22.36 -0.25
CA LYS A 50 4.88 -21.60 0.93
C LYS A 50 4.29 -20.20 0.88
N VAL A 51 4.10 -19.59 2.04
CA VAL A 51 3.66 -18.21 2.17
C VAL A 51 4.76 -17.32 2.74
N VAL A 52 4.86 -16.09 2.22
CA VAL A 52 5.68 -15.01 2.77
C VAL A 52 4.77 -13.85 3.13
N LEU A 53 4.84 -13.40 4.39
CA LEU A 53 3.92 -12.40 4.91
C LEU A 53 4.48 -10.99 4.71
N THR A 54 3.63 -10.09 4.22
CA THR A 54 4.00 -8.73 3.79
C THR A 54 3.00 -7.67 4.28
N GLU A 55 3.35 -6.41 4.08
CA GLU A 55 2.50 -5.22 4.30
C GLU A 55 2.10 -4.56 2.96
N SER A 56 2.58 -5.10 1.84
CA SER A 56 2.31 -4.64 0.47
C SER A 56 1.17 -5.43 -0.18
N PRO A 57 0.52 -4.91 -1.24
CA PRO A 57 -0.45 -5.68 -2.03
C PRO A 57 0.08 -7.06 -2.44
N ASP A 58 -0.78 -8.06 -2.38
CA ASP A 58 -0.42 -9.48 -2.43
C ASP A 58 -1.19 -10.26 -3.51
N ALA A 59 -1.17 -11.59 -3.45
CA ALA A 59 -1.88 -12.45 -4.41
C ALA A 59 -3.41 -12.24 -4.40
N LEU A 60 -4.03 -11.94 -3.24
CA LEU A 60 -5.47 -11.66 -3.19
C LEU A 60 -5.78 -10.33 -3.86
N CYS A 61 -4.87 -9.35 -3.74
CA CYS A 61 -5.04 -8.02 -4.32
C CYS A 61 -5.06 -7.98 -5.86
N GLU A 62 -4.71 -9.06 -6.58
CA GLU A 62 -4.59 -9.07 -8.05
C GLU A 62 -5.87 -8.59 -8.76
N PHE A 63 -7.05 -8.98 -8.25
CA PHE A 63 -8.36 -8.59 -8.76
C PHE A 63 -9.11 -7.65 -7.81
N CYS A 64 -8.41 -6.94 -6.92
CA CYS A 64 -9.06 -6.05 -5.95
C CYS A 64 -9.44 -4.70 -6.58
N PRO A 65 -10.74 -4.33 -6.64
CA PRO A 65 -11.17 -3.05 -7.23
C PRO A 65 -10.69 -1.82 -6.43
N ASN A 66 -10.31 -2.03 -5.16
CA ASN A 66 -9.78 -1.01 -4.27
C ASN A 66 -8.23 -0.87 -4.36
N LEU A 67 -7.56 -1.58 -5.29
CA LEU A 67 -6.14 -1.40 -5.56
C LEU A 67 -5.91 -0.50 -6.78
N LYS A 68 -5.26 0.65 -6.60
CA LYS A 68 -4.88 1.58 -7.70
C LYS A 68 -3.42 1.98 -7.55
N ASP A 69 -2.61 1.85 -8.60
CA ASP A 69 -1.17 2.19 -8.58
C ASP A 69 -0.38 1.56 -7.40
N LYS A 70 -0.72 0.31 -7.04
CA LYS A 70 -0.20 -0.42 -5.85
C LYS A 70 -0.55 0.21 -4.49
N ILE A 71 -1.49 1.16 -4.45
CA ILE A 71 -2.03 1.82 -3.25
C ILE A 71 -3.47 1.29 -3.03
N CYS A 72 -3.78 0.85 -1.82
CA CYS A 72 -5.14 0.46 -1.45
C CYS A 72 -5.95 1.69 -1.03
N ILE A 73 -7.00 2.01 -1.79
CA ILE A 73 -7.78 3.24 -1.59
C ILE A 73 -8.81 3.13 -0.44
N GLY A 74 -8.94 1.96 0.16
CA GLY A 74 -9.99 1.62 1.15
C GLY A 74 -11.34 1.34 0.49
N GLU A 75 -12.31 0.87 1.28
CA GLU A 75 -13.71 0.87 0.87
C GLU A 75 -14.20 2.33 0.82
N SER A 76 -14.87 2.71 -0.27
CA SER A 76 -15.31 4.08 -0.52
C SER A 76 -16.58 4.43 0.28
N ASN A 77 -16.45 4.42 1.61
CA ASN A 77 -17.41 5.07 2.49
C ASN A 77 -17.27 6.59 2.29
N ASN A 78 -18.31 7.23 1.75
CA ASN A 78 -18.40 8.69 1.61
C ASN A 78 -18.57 9.36 2.99
N THR A 79 -17.56 9.27 3.85
CA THR A 79 -17.39 10.20 4.97
C THR A 79 -16.81 11.49 4.44
N GLU A 80 -17.62 12.53 4.36
CA GLU A 80 -17.17 13.90 4.17
C GLU A 80 -16.07 14.20 5.20
N ILE A 81 -14.90 14.61 4.71
CA ILE A 81 -13.77 14.96 5.57
C ILE A 81 -14.10 16.32 6.20
N ASN A 82 -14.74 16.30 7.37
CA ASN A 82 -14.90 17.50 8.18
C ASN A 82 -13.51 18.08 8.50
N GLU A 83 -13.26 19.31 8.05
CA GLU A 83 -11.96 19.99 8.16
C GLU A 83 -11.67 20.40 9.61
N ASN A 84 -11.33 19.42 10.45
CA ASN A 84 -10.96 19.58 11.87
C ASN A 84 -9.69 18.79 12.23
N ILE A 85 -8.71 18.74 11.31
CA ILE A 85 -7.33 18.41 11.69
C ILE A 85 -6.78 19.62 12.46
N LYS A 86 -7.01 19.64 13.77
CA LYS A 86 -6.28 20.54 14.67
C LYS A 86 -4.80 20.17 14.63
N SER A 87 -3.97 21.19 14.51
CA SER A 87 -2.54 21.09 14.23
C SER A 87 -1.72 20.75 15.48
N ASP A 88 -1.98 19.59 16.11
CA ASP A 88 -1.25 19.13 17.30
C ASP A 88 -0.91 17.64 17.18
N ASN A 89 0.17 17.33 16.46
CA ASN A 89 1.01 16.18 16.77
C ASN A 89 2.42 16.36 16.16
N LYS A 90 3.37 16.68 17.04
CA LYS A 90 4.80 16.81 16.74
C LYS A 90 5.39 15.41 16.46
N ILE A 91 5.39 14.97 15.20
CA ILE A 91 6.17 13.80 14.79
C ILE A 91 7.61 14.23 14.55
N GLU A 92 8.49 13.73 15.41
CA GLU A 92 9.93 14.01 15.39
C GLU A 92 10.62 13.14 14.34
N TYR A 93 11.01 13.73 13.22
CA TYR A 93 11.78 13.06 12.17
C TYR A 93 13.27 13.00 12.56
N THR A 94 13.69 11.93 13.22
CA THR A 94 15.13 11.62 13.37
C THR A 94 15.69 11.11 12.04
N LYS A 95 16.49 11.95 11.39
CA LYS A 95 17.11 11.69 10.10
C LYS A 95 18.52 11.14 10.31
N ASN A 96 18.64 9.84 10.56
CA ASN A 96 19.94 9.18 10.62
C ASN A 96 20.42 8.88 9.19
N ILE A 97 21.19 9.82 8.64
CA ILE A 97 22.21 9.51 7.62
C ILE A 97 23.50 9.38 8.40
N GLU A 98 24.07 8.18 8.44
CA GLU A 98 25.42 7.97 8.96
C GLU A 98 26.41 8.24 7.82
N ASP A 99 27.06 9.39 7.89
CA ASP A 99 28.26 9.67 7.10
C ASP A 99 29.47 8.99 7.76
N ASN A 100 30.27 8.28 6.97
CA ASN A 100 31.71 8.20 7.22
C ASN A 100 32.47 8.03 5.90
N GLU A 101 33.71 8.50 5.87
CA GLU A 101 34.27 9.22 4.72
C GLU A 101 35.15 8.41 3.76
N ASP A 102 35.53 9.11 2.68
CA ASP A 102 36.73 8.94 1.86
C ASP A 102 36.86 7.76 0.88
N THR A 103 36.69 8.08 -0.40
CA THR A 103 37.89 8.28 -1.25
C THR A 103 37.63 9.24 -2.43
N LYS A 104 38.68 9.93 -2.83
CA LYS A 104 38.72 11.15 -3.68
C LYS A 104 39.04 10.80 -5.15
N VAL A 105 39.09 11.82 -6.04
CA VAL A 105 39.67 11.77 -7.43
C VAL A 105 38.72 11.15 -8.50
N THR A 106 38.37 11.75 -9.66
CA THR A 106 38.79 13.01 -10.35
C THR A 106 37.73 13.57 -11.33
N LYS A 107 37.91 14.82 -11.76
CA LYS A 107 37.25 15.46 -12.93
C LYS A 107 37.52 14.74 -14.26
N SER A 108 36.51 14.70 -15.15
CA SER A 108 36.59 14.84 -16.63
C SER A 108 35.15 14.92 -17.17
N ILE A 109 34.61 16.07 -17.56
CA ILE A 109 34.75 16.71 -18.89
C ILE A 109 34.63 15.73 -20.06
N LYS A 110 33.48 15.76 -20.77
CA LYS A 110 33.49 15.83 -22.24
C LYS A 110 32.24 16.52 -22.80
N ASN A 111 32.47 17.63 -23.50
CA ASN A 111 31.51 18.29 -24.39
C ASN A 111 31.56 17.64 -25.78
N THR A 112 30.43 17.67 -26.50
CA THR A 112 30.25 17.85 -27.96
C THR A 112 28.73 17.97 -28.18
N LYS A 113 28.13 19.05 -28.70
CA LYS A 113 28.19 19.62 -30.09
C LYS A 113 27.81 18.54 -31.12
N ASP A 114 26.84 18.72 -32.03
CA ASP A 114 26.50 19.89 -32.88
C ASP A 114 24.98 20.09 -33.07
N THR A 115 24.40 21.30 -33.08
CA THR A 115 24.38 22.41 -34.08
C THR A 115 23.69 22.13 -35.43
N LYS A 116 22.49 22.73 -35.66
CA LYS A 116 22.28 23.79 -36.68
C LYS A 116 20.91 24.48 -36.65
N ASN A 117 20.92 25.74 -37.09
CA ASN A 117 19.79 26.66 -37.28
C ASN A 117 18.94 26.25 -38.54
N ASN A 118 17.80 26.86 -38.94
CA ASN A 118 17.56 28.31 -39.03
C ASN A 118 16.13 28.67 -39.49
N LYS A 119 15.69 29.92 -39.18
CA LYS A 119 14.67 30.74 -39.90
C LYS A 119 13.21 30.22 -40.02
N ASP A 120 12.18 31.06 -40.20
CA ASP A 120 12.13 32.51 -40.51
C ASP A 120 11.01 33.24 -39.70
N THR A 121 10.90 34.57 -39.84
CA THR A 121 10.00 35.47 -39.08
C THR A 121 8.93 36.16 -39.97
N LYS A 122 8.05 36.97 -39.35
CA LYS A 122 6.98 37.87 -39.91
C LYS A 122 5.56 37.26 -39.97
N ASP A 123 4.46 38.02 -39.83
CA ASP A 123 4.30 39.48 -39.67
C ASP A 123 3.14 39.90 -38.74
N THR A 124 3.44 40.95 -37.96
CA THR A 124 2.66 42.04 -37.34
C THR A 124 1.14 42.25 -37.61
N LYS A 125 0.36 42.53 -36.54
CA LYS A 125 -0.44 43.78 -36.21
C LYS A 125 -1.61 43.47 -35.20
N SER A 126 -2.28 44.36 -34.44
CA SER A 126 -1.90 45.62 -33.73
C SER A 126 -2.99 46.18 -32.74
N ILE A 127 -2.65 46.36 -31.45
CA ILE A 127 -2.87 47.57 -30.58
C ILE A 127 -4.28 47.97 -30.00
N LYS A 128 -4.40 47.97 -28.65
CA LYS A 128 -4.73 49.10 -27.70
C LYS A 128 -4.81 48.55 -26.24
N ASN A 129 -3.91 48.91 -25.30
CA ASN A 129 -3.83 50.10 -24.40
C ASN A 129 -4.97 50.22 -23.35
N THR A 130 -4.76 50.50 -22.05
CA THR A 130 -3.60 50.45 -21.09
C THR A 130 -4.13 50.76 -19.65
N LYS A 131 -3.28 50.63 -18.59
CA LYS A 131 -3.45 51.05 -17.16
C LYS A 131 -4.17 50.07 -16.22
N ASP A 132 -3.76 49.84 -14.96
CA ASP A 132 -2.59 50.32 -14.19
C ASP A 132 -2.05 49.27 -13.18
N THR A 133 -0.96 49.59 -12.48
CA THR A 133 -0.04 48.67 -11.78
C THR A 133 -0.38 48.31 -10.32
N LYS A 134 -0.03 47.09 -9.88
CA LYS A 134 0.72 46.84 -8.61
C LYS A 134 1.26 45.41 -8.40
N ASN A 135 2.59 45.30 -8.48
CA ASN A 135 3.51 44.56 -7.61
C ASN A 135 3.25 43.10 -7.17
N THR A 136 3.92 42.17 -7.86
CA THR A 136 4.77 41.07 -7.32
C THR A 136 4.39 40.38 -6.00
N LYS A 137 3.95 39.10 -6.10
CA LYS A 137 4.60 37.97 -5.42
C LYS A 137 4.14 36.63 -6.01
N ASN A 138 5.09 35.88 -6.58
CA ASN A 138 4.88 34.45 -6.86
C ASN A 138 4.77 33.73 -5.52
N ASN A 139 3.69 32.99 -5.30
CA ASN A 139 3.68 31.85 -4.39
C ASN A 139 3.19 30.63 -5.17
N LYS A 140 3.91 29.50 -5.04
CA LYS A 140 3.55 28.28 -5.77
C LYS A 140 2.48 27.55 -4.99
N ASP A 141 1.27 27.48 -5.53
CA ASP A 141 0.21 26.63 -4.99
C ASP A 141 0.62 25.16 -5.09
N ASN A 142 1.17 24.62 -4.02
CA ASN A 142 1.48 23.20 -3.89
C ASN A 142 0.19 22.41 -3.60
N LYS A 143 -0.77 22.47 -4.53
CA LYS A 143 -2.07 21.80 -4.43
C LYS A 143 -1.93 20.32 -4.77
N TYR A 144 -1.41 19.53 -3.84
CA TYR A 144 -1.51 18.08 -3.92
C TYR A 144 -3.00 17.68 -4.02
N PRO A 145 -3.41 16.89 -5.03
CA PRO A 145 -4.83 16.67 -5.28
C PRO A 145 -5.46 15.90 -4.10
N LYS A 146 -6.51 16.49 -3.47
CA LYS A 146 -7.16 15.98 -2.24
C LYS A 146 -7.41 14.46 -2.26
N ASN A 147 -7.83 13.91 -3.41
CA ASN A 147 -8.08 12.48 -3.59
C ASN A 147 -6.83 11.59 -3.41
N LYS A 148 -5.66 12.02 -3.89
CA LYS A 148 -4.41 11.26 -3.77
C LYS A 148 -3.90 11.22 -2.33
N LEU A 149 -4.13 12.28 -1.55
CA LEU A 149 -3.83 12.30 -0.12
C LEU A 149 -4.73 11.31 0.64
N MET A 150 -6.03 11.29 0.36
CA MET A 150 -6.99 10.36 0.96
C MET A 150 -6.62 8.88 0.67
N HIS A 151 -6.27 8.55 -0.58
CA HIS A 151 -5.80 7.21 -0.94
C HIS A 151 -4.54 6.81 -0.15
N SER A 152 -3.59 7.75 0.06
CA SER A 152 -2.39 7.48 0.85
C SER A 152 -2.72 7.17 2.32
N ILE A 153 -3.63 7.92 2.93
CA ILE A 153 -4.09 7.72 4.31
C ILE A 153 -4.80 6.37 4.46
N ASN A 154 -5.69 6.03 3.53
CA ASN A 154 -6.39 4.73 3.58
C ASN A 154 -5.43 3.55 3.39
N ASN A 155 -4.43 3.69 2.50
CA ASN A 155 -3.39 2.68 2.36
C ASN A 155 -2.55 2.54 3.63
N GLU A 156 -2.16 3.64 4.28
CA GLU A 156 -1.41 3.65 5.54
C GLU A 156 -2.17 2.93 6.66
N LYS A 157 -3.49 3.11 6.77
CA LYS A 157 -4.33 2.34 7.71
C LYS A 157 -4.22 0.83 7.48
N ILE A 158 -4.30 0.37 6.23
CA ILE A 158 -4.25 -1.06 5.88
C ILE A 158 -2.82 -1.62 6.06
N VAL A 159 -1.78 -0.84 5.73
CA VAL A 159 -0.37 -1.17 6.05
C VAL A 159 -0.18 -1.32 7.57
N ASN A 160 -0.77 -0.45 8.39
CA ASN A 160 -0.72 -0.54 9.85
C ASN A 160 -1.45 -1.79 10.38
N MET A 161 -2.58 -2.18 9.78
CA MET A 161 -3.25 -3.46 10.09
C MET A 161 -2.29 -4.65 9.87
N ASP A 162 -1.56 -4.67 8.73
CA ASP A 162 -0.56 -5.71 8.47
C ASP A 162 0.59 -5.68 9.48
N SER A 163 1.16 -4.50 9.73
CA SER A 163 2.24 -4.33 10.70
C SER A 163 1.85 -4.85 12.09
N LYS A 164 0.61 -4.63 12.54
CA LYS A 164 0.09 -5.17 13.80
C LYS A 164 0.10 -6.70 13.80
N VAL A 165 -0.43 -7.34 12.75
CA VAL A 165 -0.43 -8.81 12.64
C VAL A 165 0.99 -9.37 12.67
N LEU A 166 1.88 -8.86 11.80
CA LEU A 166 3.24 -9.38 11.70
C LEU A 166 4.04 -9.18 12.99
N LYS A 167 3.92 -8.02 13.66
CA LYS A 167 4.57 -7.75 14.95
C LYS A 167 4.05 -8.67 16.05
N LYS A 168 2.71 -8.76 16.22
CA LYS A 168 2.10 -9.53 17.32
C LYS A 168 2.28 -11.05 17.15
N ALA A 169 2.25 -11.55 15.91
CA ALA A 169 2.55 -12.94 15.57
C ALA A 169 4.06 -13.27 15.42
N LYS A 170 4.95 -12.28 15.64
CA LYS A 170 6.41 -12.42 15.54
C LYS A 170 6.88 -12.99 14.18
N ILE A 171 6.21 -12.61 13.10
CA ILE A 171 6.47 -13.14 11.76
C ILE A 171 7.65 -12.41 11.10
N ASN A 172 8.56 -13.18 10.51
CA ASN A 172 9.71 -12.69 9.76
C ASN A 172 9.35 -12.57 8.27
N LYS A 173 9.35 -11.34 7.75
CA LYS A 173 9.04 -10.98 6.35
C LYS A 173 9.95 -11.63 5.29
N LYS A 174 11.10 -12.18 5.68
CA LYS A 174 12.02 -12.91 4.80
C LYS A 174 11.93 -14.43 4.93
N LYS A 175 11.13 -14.94 5.87
CA LYS A 175 10.91 -16.38 6.06
C LYS A 175 9.70 -16.85 5.25
N GLU A 176 9.86 -18.00 4.63
CA GLU A 176 8.78 -18.80 4.07
C GLU A 176 8.17 -19.72 5.14
N TYR A 177 6.85 -19.85 5.14
CA TYR A 177 6.07 -20.68 6.06
C TYR A 177 5.14 -21.62 5.28
N LEU A 178 4.77 -22.76 5.85
CA LEU A 178 3.50 -23.40 5.46
C LEU A 178 2.33 -22.48 5.83
N PHE A 179 1.23 -22.56 5.09
CA PHE A 179 0.02 -21.81 5.43
C PHE A 179 -0.50 -22.18 6.84
N SER A 180 -0.48 -23.48 7.18
CA SER A 180 -0.83 -23.99 8.51
C SER A 180 0.07 -23.44 9.63
N GLU A 181 1.39 -23.38 9.42
CA GLU A 181 2.33 -22.77 10.38
C GLU A 181 2.02 -21.29 10.62
N ALA A 182 1.75 -20.53 9.55
CA ALA A 182 1.41 -19.11 9.65
C ALA A 182 0.07 -18.90 10.40
N VAL A 183 -0.93 -19.75 10.12
CA VAL A 183 -2.23 -19.79 10.82
C VAL A 183 -2.06 -20.09 12.31
N ILE A 184 -1.21 -21.06 12.69
CA ILE A 184 -0.92 -21.36 14.10
C ILE A 184 -0.27 -20.16 14.81
N LEU A 185 0.71 -19.50 14.16
CA LEU A 185 1.37 -18.32 14.73
C LEU A 185 0.41 -17.17 15.00
N VAL A 186 -0.48 -16.84 14.05
CA VAL A 186 -1.47 -15.77 14.30
C VAL A 186 -2.52 -16.19 15.32
N ASN A 187 -3.01 -17.43 15.32
CA ASN A 187 -4.03 -17.85 16.28
C ASN A 187 -3.53 -17.91 17.73
N ASN A 188 -2.25 -18.22 17.95
CA ASN A 188 -1.63 -18.16 19.27
C ASN A 188 -1.43 -16.70 19.76
N SER A 189 -1.19 -15.75 18.85
CA SER A 189 -0.97 -14.34 19.18
C SER A 189 -2.23 -13.46 19.18
N PHE A 190 -3.30 -13.91 18.52
CA PHE A 190 -4.60 -13.25 18.44
C PHE A 190 -5.66 -14.16 19.07
N LYS A 191 -5.47 -14.49 20.34
CA LYS A 191 -6.30 -15.47 21.04
C LYS A 191 -7.68 -14.91 21.41
N TYR A 192 -7.75 -13.64 21.82
CA TYR A 192 -8.94 -13.04 22.41
C TYR A 192 -9.58 -11.99 21.50
N LEU A 193 -10.85 -11.68 21.73
CA LEU A 193 -11.61 -10.67 20.96
C LEU A 193 -10.93 -9.30 20.97
N LYS A 194 -10.31 -8.91 22.09
CA LYS A 194 -9.52 -7.66 22.19
C LYS A 194 -8.37 -7.62 21.19
N ASP A 195 -7.72 -8.76 20.94
CA ASP A 195 -6.58 -8.85 20.02
C ASP A 195 -7.06 -8.70 18.58
N ALA A 196 -8.20 -9.32 18.24
CA ALA A 196 -8.82 -9.20 16.93
C ALA A 196 -9.34 -7.77 16.68
N LYS A 197 -9.90 -7.10 17.70
CA LYS A 197 -10.35 -5.69 17.62
C LYS A 197 -9.23 -4.70 17.26
N GLU A 198 -7.98 -4.95 17.69
CA GLU A 198 -6.83 -4.11 17.33
C GLU A 198 -6.59 -4.00 15.82
N VAL A 199 -7.03 -5.00 15.03
CA VAL A 199 -6.84 -5.09 13.58
C VAL A 199 -8.15 -4.95 12.81
N CYS A 200 -9.21 -5.64 13.27
CA CYS A 200 -10.47 -5.79 12.55
C CYS A 200 -11.63 -4.91 13.06
N GLY A 201 -11.43 -4.11 14.12
CA GLY A 201 -12.52 -3.41 14.81
C GLY A 201 -13.31 -2.39 13.96
N GLU A 202 -12.74 -1.89 12.86
CA GLU A 202 -13.37 -0.97 11.91
C GLU A 202 -13.63 -1.63 10.53
N CYS A 203 -13.59 -2.96 10.44
CA CYS A 203 -13.71 -3.69 9.16
C CYS A 203 -15.17 -3.84 8.71
N GLY A 204 -15.49 -3.47 7.46
CA GLY A 204 -16.83 -3.63 6.86
C GLY A 204 -17.33 -5.08 6.74
N TRP A 205 -16.48 -6.08 6.98
CA TRP A 205 -16.80 -7.51 6.91
C TRP A 205 -16.87 -8.19 8.28
N ILE A 206 -16.82 -7.44 9.39
CA ILE A 206 -16.72 -7.97 10.75
C ILE A 206 -17.87 -8.93 11.10
N ASP A 207 -19.10 -8.61 10.70
CA ASP A 207 -20.31 -9.42 10.93
C ASP A 207 -20.41 -10.68 10.04
N LYS A 208 -19.48 -10.83 9.09
CA LYS A 208 -19.41 -11.96 8.15
C LYS A 208 -18.14 -12.80 8.34
N CYS A 209 -17.27 -12.42 9.28
CA CYS A 209 -15.95 -13.01 9.48
C CYS A 209 -15.97 -14.04 10.61
N LEU A 210 -16.07 -15.33 10.27
CA LEU A 210 -16.11 -16.40 11.27
C LEU A 210 -14.88 -16.40 12.19
N TRP A 211 -13.69 -16.04 11.66
CA TRP A 211 -12.45 -16.00 12.46
C TRP A 211 -12.49 -14.92 13.55
N TYR A 212 -13.18 -13.80 13.31
CA TYR A 212 -13.37 -12.74 14.30
C TYR A 212 -14.48 -13.13 15.28
N GLN A 213 -15.59 -13.69 14.78
CA GLN A 213 -16.71 -14.15 15.60
C GLN A 213 -16.35 -15.33 16.51
N SER A 214 -15.33 -16.12 16.17
CA SER A 214 -14.80 -17.21 17.00
C SER A 214 -13.83 -16.74 18.10
N ARG A 215 -13.72 -15.43 18.37
CA ARG A 215 -12.86 -14.87 19.41
C ARG A 215 -13.71 -14.44 20.59
N GLU A 216 -13.45 -15.06 21.74
CA GLU A 216 -14.01 -14.71 23.06
C GLU A 216 -13.22 -13.53 23.69
#